data_AF-A0A1W5MKD8-F1
#
_entry.id   AF-A0A1W5MKD8-F1
#
_cell.length_a   1.000
_cell.length_b   1.000
_cell.length_c   1.000
_cell.angle_alpha   90.00
_cell.angle_beta   90.00
_cell.angle_gamma   90.00
#
_symmetry.space_group_name_H-M   'P 1'
#
loop_
_entity.id
_entity.type
_entity.pdbx_description
1 polymer ?
#
loop_
_entity_poly.entity_id
_entity_poly.type
_entity_poly.pdbx_seq_one_letter_code
_entity_poly.pdbx_strand_id
1 'polypeptide(L)'
;MWHGLTALVPLVSWHARRGCRPAPARWALFHHGEVRSGMSGWLMSLVEAATGAPVAVEEFGPAPVCFEEAVVSRRNLAGMSTERLLEAFDFIRCKARAKCGVADAPGAGNEATNLRVTILFRTGGRSFKDEAGVERVFRKECTRVAGPSCMLTVARSDNLTFCDQVRLLSRTDVFISAHGAQVTNQLFMDRNSSVMEFYPMGWRQRAAGGQFVYRWMASRAGMRHEGSWWDPAGDPCPDGNPDIFSCYKNRRIGMDEAAFSEFAAKVFTANKERKSVKARRGQEAGTNCQCS
;
A
#
# COMPACT_ATOMS: atom_id res chain seq x y z
N MET A 1 8.75 -4.51 -4.86
CA MET A 1 7.61 -3.57 -5.01
C MET A 1 7.93 -2.19 -4.43
N TRP A 2 8.17 -2.02 -3.12
CA TRP A 2 8.50 -0.71 -2.51
C TRP A 2 9.57 0.10 -3.25
N HIS A 3 10.75 -0.47 -3.51
CA HIS A 3 11.84 0.23 -4.21
C HIS A 3 11.39 0.75 -5.59
N GLY A 4 10.76 -0.11 -6.39
CA GLY A 4 10.20 0.28 -7.68
C GLY A 4 9.17 1.39 -7.56
N LEU A 5 8.21 1.29 -6.63
CA LEU A 5 7.23 2.36 -6.39
C LEU A 5 7.91 3.70 -6.07
N THR A 6 8.87 3.71 -5.16
CA THR A 6 9.57 4.96 -4.78
C THR A 6 10.43 5.55 -5.90
N ALA A 7 10.87 4.74 -6.86
CA ALA A 7 11.55 5.22 -8.06
C ALA A 7 10.57 5.81 -9.10
N LEU A 8 9.33 5.33 -9.13
CA LEU A 8 8.31 5.76 -10.10
C LEU A 8 7.58 7.04 -9.71
N VAL A 9 7.31 7.26 -8.42
CA VAL A 9 6.54 8.42 -7.94
C VAL A 9 7.08 9.77 -8.46
N PRO A 10 8.39 10.05 -8.49
CA PRO A 10 8.90 11.31 -9.03
C PRO A 10 8.60 11.48 -10.53
N LEU A 11 8.69 10.40 -11.31
CA LEU A 11 8.39 10.41 -12.73
C LEU A 11 6.89 10.63 -12.97
N VAL A 12 6.03 9.95 -12.21
CA VAL A 12 4.58 10.17 -12.28
C VAL A 12 4.22 11.60 -11.89
N SER A 13 4.85 12.14 -10.85
CA SER A 13 4.71 13.54 -10.43
C SER A 13 5.16 14.51 -11.53
N TRP A 14 6.26 14.22 -12.23
CA TRP A 14 6.70 15.00 -13.40
C TRP A 14 5.67 14.92 -14.54
N HIS A 15 5.20 13.72 -14.87
CA HIS A 15 4.25 13.49 -15.95
C HIS A 15 2.93 14.26 -15.74
N ALA A 16 2.36 14.18 -14.53
CA ALA A 16 1.15 14.93 -14.16
C ALA A 16 1.33 16.45 -14.37
N ARG A 17 2.44 17.02 -13.89
CA ARG A 17 2.73 18.46 -14.03
C ARG A 17 2.99 18.92 -15.46
N ARG A 18 3.28 18.02 -16.39
CA ARG A 18 3.46 18.33 -17.81
C ARG A 18 2.16 18.16 -18.61
N GLY A 19 1.01 18.03 -17.95
CA GLY A 19 -0.27 17.82 -18.62
C GLY A 19 -0.40 16.41 -19.21
N CYS A 20 0.27 15.43 -18.59
CA CYS A 20 0.27 14.03 -18.98
C CYS A 20 0.79 13.74 -20.38
N ARG A 21 1.63 14.63 -20.91
CA ARG A 21 2.37 14.41 -22.16
C ARG A 21 3.80 14.97 -22.05
N PRO A 22 4.79 14.30 -22.67
CA PRO A 22 4.70 13.00 -23.34
C PRO A 22 4.64 11.82 -22.35
N ALA A 23 4.15 10.67 -22.82
CA ALA A 23 4.34 9.41 -22.12
C ALA A 23 5.72 8.81 -22.49
N PRO A 24 6.44 8.16 -21.56
CA PRO A 24 7.74 7.58 -21.86
C PRO A 24 7.64 6.49 -22.91
N ALA A 25 8.42 6.59 -24.00
CA ALA A 25 8.49 5.57 -25.04
C ALA A 25 9.26 4.32 -24.60
N ARG A 26 10.30 4.52 -23.76
CA ARG A 26 11.15 3.44 -23.22
C ARG A 26 11.50 3.71 -21.76
N TRP A 27 11.83 2.64 -21.04
CA TRP A 27 12.12 2.66 -19.61
C TRP A 27 13.49 2.07 -19.34
N ALA A 28 14.46 2.93 -19.04
CA ALA A 28 15.76 2.52 -18.55
C ALA A 28 15.72 2.31 -17.04
N LEU A 29 15.83 1.06 -16.58
CA LEU A 29 15.69 0.70 -15.19
C LEU A 29 17.04 0.42 -14.55
N PHE A 30 17.31 1.06 -13.40
CA PHE A 30 18.53 0.85 -12.62
C PHE A 30 18.20 0.61 -11.15
N HIS A 31 18.93 -0.29 -10.51
CA HIS A 31 18.83 -0.49 -9.06
C HIS A 31 20.20 -0.87 -8.50
N HIS A 32 20.69 -0.09 -7.53
CA HIS A 32 22.06 -0.15 -7.01
C HIS A 32 23.16 -0.06 -8.10
N GLY A 33 22.94 0.74 -9.14
CA GLY A 33 23.90 0.94 -10.24
C GLY A 33 23.83 -0.12 -11.33
N GLU A 34 23.09 -1.20 -11.13
CA GLU A 34 22.91 -2.27 -12.12
C GLU A 34 21.68 -2.02 -12.99
N VAL A 35 21.82 -2.29 -14.29
CA VAL A 35 20.71 -2.34 -15.25
C VAL A 35 19.74 -3.44 -14.84
N ARG A 36 18.44 -3.16 -14.97
CA ARG A 36 17.37 -4.13 -14.74
C ARG A 36 16.60 -4.37 -16.03
N SER A 37 16.46 -5.64 -16.38
CA SER A 37 15.72 -6.10 -17.57
C SER A 37 14.20 -6.15 -17.35
N GLY A 38 13.71 -5.87 -16.14
CA GLY A 38 12.29 -6.04 -15.86
C GLY A 38 11.80 -5.31 -14.62
N MET A 39 10.48 -5.25 -14.56
CA MET A 39 9.68 -4.67 -13.49
C MET A 39 8.57 -5.66 -13.14
N SER A 40 8.17 -5.76 -11.87
CA SER A 40 7.03 -6.62 -11.50
C SER A 40 5.76 -6.20 -12.24
N GLY A 41 4.93 -7.15 -12.69
CA GLY A 41 3.69 -6.86 -13.41
C GLY A 41 2.72 -5.92 -12.67
N TRP A 42 2.73 -5.94 -11.33
CA TRP A 42 1.97 -4.99 -10.51
C TRP A 42 2.43 -3.53 -10.72
N LEU A 43 3.75 -3.29 -10.74
CA LEU A 43 4.31 -1.95 -10.97
C LEU A 43 4.10 -1.53 -12.43
N MET A 44 4.20 -2.45 -13.40
CA MET A 44 3.87 -2.17 -14.80
C MET A 44 2.41 -1.71 -14.93
N SER A 45 1.48 -2.43 -14.31
CA SER A 45 0.05 -2.08 -14.30
C SER A 45 -0.22 -0.69 -13.71
N LEU A 46 0.50 -0.33 -12.64
CA LEU A 46 0.42 0.95 -11.97
C LEU A 46 0.94 2.10 -12.86
N VAL A 47 2.10 1.89 -13.49
CA VAL A 47 2.71 2.88 -14.38
C VAL A 47 1.84 3.12 -15.59
N GLU A 48 1.38 2.05 -16.24
CA GLU A 48 0.45 2.14 -17.37
C GLU A 48 -0.82 2.89 -17.01
N ALA A 49 -1.36 2.68 -15.80
CA ALA A 49 -2.50 3.46 -15.34
C ALA A 49 -2.14 4.95 -15.25
N ALA A 50 -1.00 5.27 -14.65
CA ALA A 50 -0.57 6.63 -14.41
C ALA A 50 -0.20 7.40 -15.70
N THR A 51 0.45 6.74 -16.66
CA THR A 51 0.96 7.37 -17.90
C THR A 51 0.06 7.17 -19.11
N GLY A 52 -0.87 6.21 -19.06
CA GLY A 52 -1.70 5.80 -20.20
C GLY A 52 -0.95 5.05 -21.29
N ALA A 53 0.29 4.59 -21.04
CA ALA A 53 1.13 3.93 -22.04
C ALA A 53 1.78 2.64 -21.50
N PRO A 54 1.95 1.61 -22.35
CA PRO A 54 2.64 0.37 -21.99
C PRO A 54 4.08 0.62 -21.56
N VAL A 55 4.58 -0.21 -20.64
CA VAL A 55 5.98 -0.15 -20.20
C VAL A 55 6.86 -0.99 -21.12
N ALA A 56 7.63 -0.34 -21.99
CA ALA A 56 8.69 -0.97 -22.77
C ALA A 56 10.04 -0.75 -22.08
N VAL A 57 10.63 -1.80 -21.50
CA VAL A 57 11.93 -1.72 -20.82
C VAL A 57 13.05 -1.72 -21.85
N GLU A 58 14.03 -0.82 -21.68
CA GLU A 58 15.23 -0.79 -22.52
C GLU A 58 16.16 -1.95 -22.19
N GLU A 59 16.48 -2.77 -23.20
CA GLU A 59 17.50 -3.81 -23.10
C GLU A 59 18.85 -3.25 -23.57
N PHE A 60 19.72 -2.94 -22.60
CA PHE A 60 21.06 -2.44 -22.90
C PHE A 60 21.95 -3.57 -23.42
N GLY A 61 22.42 -3.43 -24.65
CA GLY A 61 23.45 -4.28 -25.25
C GLY A 61 24.88 -3.81 -24.91
N PRO A 62 25.89 -4.41 -25.57
CA PRO A 62 27.30 -4.02 -25.37
C PRO A 62 27.64 -2.66 -26.00
N ALA A 63 26.85 -2.18 -26.96
CA ALA A 63 27.05 -0.90 -27.62
C ALA A 63 26.42 0.25 -26.78
N PRO A 64 27.03 1.45 -26.78
CA PRO A 64 26.42 2.63 -26.16
C PRO A 64 25.04 2.94 -26.77
N VAL A 65 24.07 3.27 -25.92
CA VAL A 65 22.73 3.72 -26.32
C VAL A 65 22.61 5.21 -26.08
N CYS A 66 22.19 5.96 -27.10
CA CYS A 66 21.94 7.39 -27.01
C CYS A 66 20.43 7.66 -26.91
N PHE A 67 20.02 8.52 -25.97
CA PHE A 67 18.65 9.00 -25.84
C PHE A 67 18.58 10.46 -26.28
N GLU A 68 17.70 10.77 -27.23
CA GLU A 68 17.49 12.15 -27.69
C GLU A 68 16.83 13.01 -26.60
N GLU A 69 15.89 12.43 -25.86
CA GLU A 69 15.24 13.04 -24.70
C GLU A 69 15.17 12.03 -23.55
N ALA A 70 15.47 12.48 -22.33
CA ALA A 70 15.40 11.63 -21.14
C ALA A 70 14.97 12.40 -19.90
N VAL A 71 14.13 11.75 -19.08
CA VAL A 71 13.81 12.21 -17.72
C VAL A 71 14.49 11.30 -16.73
N VAL A 72 15.44 11.84 -15.97
CA VAL A 72 16.26 11.06 -15.03
C VAL A 72 15.89 11.40 -13.59
N SER A 73 15.46 10.36 -12.85
CA SER A 73 15.18 10.46 -11.41
C SER A 73 16.16 9.59 -10.62
N ARG A 74 17.11 10.22 -9.92
CA ARG A 74 18.20 9.51 -9.20
C ARG A 74 18.03 9.40 -7.68
N ARG A 75 17.10 10.17 -7.10
CA ARG A 75 16.97 10.33 -5.63
C ARG A 75 15.70 9.72 -5.05
N ASN A 76 14.97 8.89 -5.81
CA ASN A 76 13.65 8.39 -5.44
C ASN A 76 12.79 9.57 -4.92
N LEU A 77 12.21 9.44 -3.72
CA LEU A 77 11.37 10.45 -3.12
C LEU A 77 12.14 11.61 -2.45
N ALA A 78 13.47 11.52 -2.32
CA ALA A 78 14.23 12.53 -1.60
C ALA A 78 14.24 13.87 -2.35
N GLY A 79 13.88 14.95 -1.64
CA GLY A 79 13.76 16.30 -2.20
C GLY A 79 12.36 16.64 -2.74
N MET A 80 11.40 15.70 -2.72
CA MET A 80 9.99 16.04 -2.93
C MET A 80 9.41 16.62 -1.64
N SER A 81 8.67 17.74 -1.74
CA SER A 81 7.91 18.28 -0.62
C SER A 81 6.74 17.36 -0.25
N THR A 82 6.19 17.55 0.95
CA THR A 82 5.01 16.81 1.41
C THR A 82 3.83 16.98 0.45
N GLU A 83 3.58 18.21 -0.01
CA GLU A 83 2.51 18.55 -0.95
C GLU A 83 2.70 17.80 -2.28
N ARG A 84 3.92 17.82 -2.83
CA ARG A 84 4.25 17.11 -4.07
C ARG A 84 4.10 15.60 -3.97
N LEU A 85 4.39 15.02 -2.81
CA LEU A 85 4.19 13.60 -2.56
C LEU A 85 2.70 13.27 -2.51
N LEU A 86 1.92 14.06 -1.77
CA LEU A 86 0.48 13.90 -1.66
C LEU A 86 -0.22 14.01 -3.03
N GLU A 87 0.13 15.01 -3.84
CA GLU A 87 -0.38 15.18 -5.20
C GLU A 87 -0.02 13.98 -6.10
N ALA A 88 1.22 13.49 -6.02
CA ALA A 88 1.67 12.36 -6.83
C ALA A 88 0.93 11.06 -6.46
N PHE A 89 0.76 10.78 -5.17
CA PHE A 89 0.02 9.60 -4.71
C PHE A 89 -1.47 9.68 -5.03
N ASP A 90 -2.08 10.88 -4.92
CA ASP A 90 -3.46 11.09 -5.34
C ASP A 90 -3.64 10.87 -6.84
N PHE A 91 -2.73 11.39 -7.66
CA PHE A 91 -2.75 11.18 -9.11
C PHE A 91 -2.63 9.69 -9.45
N ILE A 92 -1.69 8.97 -8.83
CA ILE A 92 -1.54 7.52 -9.01
C ILE A 92 -2.83 6.78 -8.64
N ARG A 93 -3.40 7.08 -7.47
CA ARG A 93 -4.64 6.45 -6.98
C ARG A 93 -5.79 6.69 -7.94
N CYS A 94 -5.96 7.94 -8.37
CA CYS A 94 -7.03 8.35 -9.25
C CYS A 94 -6.92 7.67 -10.63
N LYS A 95 -5.73 7.66 -11.22
CA LYS A 95 -5.47 6.96 -12.49
C LYS A 95 -5.68 5.45 -12.39
N ALA A 96 -5.26 4.81 -11.29
CA ALA A 96 -5.51 3.40 -11.06
C ALA A 96 -7.01 3.08 -10.95
N ARG A 97 -7.78 3.91 -10.23
CA ARG A 97 -9.23 3.80 -10.11
C ARG A 97 -9.92 3.93 -11.48
N ALA A 98 -9.54 4.94 -12.26
CA ALA A 98 -10.05 5.15 -13.61
C ALA A 98 -9.78 3.94 -14.52
N LYS A 99 -8.52 3.43 -14.58
CA LYS A 99 -8.17 2.23 -15.36
C LYS A 99 -9.01 1.01 -14.96
N CYS A 100 -9.35 0.89 -13.68
CA CYS A 100 -10.08 -0.25 -13.14
C CYS A 100 -11.60 -0.07 -13.08
N GLY A 101 -12.14 1.03 -13.64
CA GLY A 101 -13.58 1.30 -13.65
C GLY A 101 -14.16 1.47 -12.24
N VAL A 102 -13.35 1.94 -11.29
CA VAL A 102 -13.84 2.32 -9.97
C VAL A 102 -14.42 3.72 -10.12
N ALA A 103 -15.75 3.81 -10.19
CA ALA A 103 -16.42 5.09 -10.09
C ALA A 103 -15.96 5.78 -8.80
N ASP A 104 -15.60 7.06 -8.89
CA ASP A 104 -15.59 7.92 -7.70
C ASP A 104 -17.01 7.88 -7.18
N ALA A 105 -17.29 7.00 -6.22
CA ALA A 105 -18.54 7.05 -5.50
C ALA A 105 -18.37 8.24 -4.52
N PRO A 106 -18.95 9.42 -4.79
CA PRO A 106 -19.33 10.27 -3.67
C PRO A 106 -20.16 9.40 -2.74
N GLY A 107 -19.98 9.55 -1.44
CA GLY A 107 -20.63 8.72 -0.43
C GLY A 107 -22.13 9.00 -0.39
N ALA A 108 -22.85 8.62 -1.45
CA ALA A 108 -24.28 8.74 -1.57
C ALA A 108 -24.90 7.59 -0.77
N GLY A 109 -25.24 7.89 0.49
CA GLY A 109 -25.97 7.00 1.40
C GLY A 109 -25.14 6.49 2.59
N ASN A 110 -25.57 5.36 3.16
CA ASN A 110 -25.01 4.71 4.36
C ASN A 110 -23.50 4.36 4.26
N GLU A 111 -22.89 4.43 3.07
CA GLU A 111 -21.44 4.24 2.87
C GLU A 111 -20.58 5.31 3.57
N ALA A 112 -21.12 6.52 3.76
CA ALA A 112 -20.42 7.59 4.46
C ALA A 112 -20.23 7.29 5.96
N THR A 113 -21.11 6.47 6.55
CA THR A 113 -21.12 6.13 7.98
C THR A 113 -20.57 4.75 8.29
N ASN A 114 -20.52 3.84 7.32
CA ASN A 114 -20.00 2.49 7.54
C ASN A 114 -18.49 2.50 7.80
N LEU A 115 -18.04 1.73 8.80
CA LEU A 115 -16.63 1.45 9.05
C LEU A 115 -16.20 0.26 8.19
N ARG A 116 -15.43 0.51 7.12
CA ARG A 116 -14.99 -0.52 6.18
C ARG A 116 -13.58 -0.98 6.56
N VAL A 117 -13.48 -2.22 7.03
CA VAL A 117 -12.23 -2.85 7.47
C VAL A 117 -11.84 -3.92 6.47
N THR A 118 -10.57 -3.96 6.07
CA THR A 118 -10.04 -5.00 5.20
C THR A 118 -8.85 -5.68 5.84
N ILE A 119 -8.94 -7.00 5.99
CA ILE A 119 -7.80 -7.85 6.32
C ILE A 119 -7.27 -8.46 5.03
N LEU A 120 -6.01 -8.18 4.71
CA LEU A 120 -5.33 -8.78 3.56
C LEU A 120 -4.29 -9.76 4.05
N PHE A 121 -4.65 -11.03 4.00
CA PHE A 121 -3.76 -12.14 4.26
C PHE A 121 -2.81 -12.40 3.10
N ARG A 122 -1.75 -13.14 3.39
CA ARG A 122 -0.68 -13.50 2.46
C ARG A 122 -0.31 -14.95 2.65
N THR A 123 0.21 -15.60 1.62
CA THR A 123 0.80 -16.93 1.77
C THR A 123 2.30 -16.85 2.09
N GLY A 124 2.85 -17.99 2.53
CA GLY A 124 4.28 -18.16 2.79
C GLY A 124 4.79 -17.40 4.01
N GLY A 125 6.03 -16.90 3.91
CA GLY A 125 6.68 -16.23 5.02
C GLY A 125 5.96 -14.97 5.46
N ARG A 126 5.89 -14.73 6.78
CA ARG A 126 5.11 -13.66 7.43
C ARG A 126 3.59 -13.84 7.41
N SER A 127 3.06 -14.96 6.93
CA SER A 127 1.64 -15.28 7.13
C SER A 127 1.31 -15.43 8.61
N PHE A 128 0.06 -15.17 9.01
CA PHE A 128 -0.39 -15.49 10.36
C PHE A 128 -0.50 -17.00 10.54
N LYS A 129 -0.22 -17.51 11.74
CA LYS A 129 -0.35 -18.93 12.09
C LYS A 129 -1.83 -19.36 12.09
N ASP A 130 -2.70 -18.54 12.66
CA ASP A 130 -4.15 -18.74 12.73
C ASP A 130 -4.92 -17.57 12.08
N GLU A 131 -5.08 -17.60 10.76
CA GLU A 131 -5.85 -16.58 10.03
C GLU A 131 -7.32 -16.52 10.48
N ALA A 132 -7.92 -17.67 10.81
CA ALA A 132 -9.30 -17.73 11.27
C ALA A 132 -9.47 -17.05 12.64
N GLY A 133 -8.53 -17.26 13.56
CA GLY A 133 -8.50 -16.57 14.84
C GLY A 133 -8.34 -15.06 14.69
N VAL A 134 -7.43 -14.64 13.82
CA VAL A 134 -7.22 -13.22 13.52
C VAL A 134 -8.50 -12.58 12.98
N GLU A 135 -9.15 -13.22 12.02
CA GLU A 135 -10.44 -12.76 11.50
C GLU A 135 -11.52 -12.68 12.59
N ARG A 136 -11.64 -13.71 13.45
CA ARG A 136 -12.62 -13.73 14.54
C ARG A 136 -12.46 -12.53 15.46
N VAL A 137 -11.23 -12.22 15.88
CA VAL A 137 -10.95 -11.09 16.79
C VAL A 137 -11.32 -9.76 16.15
N PHE A 138 -10.84 -9.49 14.94
CA PHE A 138 -11.13 -8.21 14.27
C PHE A 138 -12.61 -8.08 13.93
N ARG A 139 -13.31 -9.16 13.57
CA ARG A 139 -14.75 -9.15 13.33
C ARG A 139 -15.54 -8.85 14.59
N LYS A 140 -15.17 -9.48 15.72
CA LYS A 140 -15.75 -9.22 17.04
C LYS A 140 -15.59 -7.76 17.43
N GLU A 141 -14.39 -7.20 17.32
CA GLU A 141 -14.12 -5.80 17.67
C GLU A 141 -14.81 -4.81 16.74
N CYS A 142 -14.81 -5.07 15.44
CA CYS A 142 -15.47 -4.19 14.48
C CYS A 142 -16.99 -4.14 14.72
N THR A 143 -17.61 -5.29 15.01
CA THR A 143 -19.03 -5.37 15.40
C THR A 143 -19.27 -4.68 16.76
N ARG A 144 -18.37 -4.85 17.73
CA ARG A 144 -18.49 -4.21 19.05
C ARG A 144 -18.45 -2.67 18.94
N VAL A 145 -17.60 -2.13 18.08
CA VAL A 145 -17.39 -0.68 17.94
C VAL A 145 -18.41 -0.01 17.03
N ALA A 146 -18.71 -0.60 15.87
CA ALA A 146 -19.55 0.02 14.85
C ALA A 146 -20.89 -0.70 14.62
N GLY A 147 -21.16 -1.79 15.34
CA GLY A 147 -22.40 -2.55 15.22
C GLY A 147 -22.65 -3.02 13.79
N PRO A 148 -23.90 -2.91 13.27
CA PRO A 148 -24.23 -3.31 11.90
C PRO A 148 -23.58 -2.43 10.83
N SER A 149 -23.04 -1.26 11.19
CA SER A 149 -22.31 -0.37 10.27
C SER A 149 -20.85 -0.79 10.07
N CYS A 150 -20.37 -1.86 10.72
CA CYS A 150 -19.08 -2.46 10.40
C CYS A 150 -19.19 -3.34 9.15
N MET A 151 -18.32 -3.10 8.17
CA MET A 151 -18.13 -3.98 7.01
C MET A 151 -16.70 -4.52 7.02
N LEU A 152 -16.53 -5.75 7.52
CA LEU A 152 -15.23 -6.43 7.52
C LEU A 152 -15.12 -7.34 6.29
N THR A 153 -14.10 -7.10 5.47
CA THR A 153 -13.75 -7.92 4.30
C THR A 153 -12.41 -8.61 4.54
N VAL A 154 -12.35 -9.90 4.23
CA VAL A 154 -11.10 -10.68 4.25
C VAL A 154 -10.74 -11.08 2.83
N ALA A 155 -9.48 -10.88 2.46
CA ALA A 155 -8.95 -11.30 1.17
C ALA A 155 -7.52 -11.82 1.30
N ARG A 156 -7.05 -12.51 0.26
CA ARG A 156 -5.64 -12.92 0.12
C ARG A 156 -5.00 -12.22 -1.05
N SER A 157 -3.81 -11.64 -0.86
CA SER A 157 -3.11 -10.88 -1.91
C SER A 157 -2.92 -11.67 -3.19
N ASP A 158 -2.63 -12.96 -3.06
CA ASP A 158 -2.23 -13.82 -4.17
C ASP A 158 -3.41 -14.23 -5.07
N ASN A 159 -4.65 -13.98 -4.61
CA ASN A 159 -5.87 -14.27 -5.34
C ASN A 159 -6.47 -13.04 -6.05
N LEU A 160 -5.83 -11.87 -5.92
CA LEU A 160 -6.39 -10.61 -6.42
C LEU A 160 -5.61 -10.12 -7.64
N THR A 161 -6.31 -9.82 -8.72
CA THR A 161 -5.72 -9.06 -9.83
C THR A 161 -5.38 -7.63 -9.40
N PHE A 162 -4.61 -6.90 -10.21
CA PHE A 162 -4.34 -5.48 -9.94
C PHE A 162 -5.62 -4.68 -9.71
N CYS A 163 -6.64 -4.85 -10.57
CA CYS A 163 -7.89 -4.11 -10.43
C CYS A 163 -8.77 -4.59 -9.27
N ASP A 164 -8.68 -5.85 -8.86
CA ASP A 164 -9.35 -6.30 -7.63
C ASP A 164 -8.74 -5.65 -6.40
N GLN A 165 -7.41 -5.49 -6.38
CA GLN A 165 -6.70 -4.77 -5.32
C GLN A 165 -7.10 -3.29 -5.28
N VAL A 166 -7.18 -2.63 -6.43
CA VAL A 166 -7.64 -1.23 -6.54
C VAL A 166 -9.08 -1.09 -6.02
N ARG A 167 -10.01 -1.95 -6.47
CA ARG A 167 -11.41 -1.93 -6.05
C ARG A 167 -11.55 -2.16 -4.56
N LEU A 168 -10.91 -3.20 -4.03
CA LEU A 168 -10.97 -3.55 -2.61
C LEU A 168 -10.48 -2.38 -1.75
N LEU A 169 -9.26 -1.88 -2.01
CA LEU A 169 -8.63 -0.88 -1.16
C LEU A 169 -9.22 0.51 -1.34
N SER A 170 -9.83 0.82 -2.49
CA SER A 170 -10.61 2.06 -2.66
C SER A 170 -11.82 2.14 -1.74
N ARG A 171 -12.28 1.00 -1.21
CA ARG A 171 -13.41 0.89 -0.28
C ARG A 171 -12.97 0.53 1.13
N THR A 172 -11.72 0.80 1.49
CA THR A 172 -11.15 0.46 2.80
C THR A 172 -10.86 1.73 3.62
N ASP A 173 -11.42 1.79 4.83
CA ASP A 173 -11.11 2.82 5.82
C ASP A 173 -9.98 2.36 6.76
N VAL A 174 -9.96 1.07 7.11
CA VAL A 174 -8.89 0.45 7.93
C VAL A 174 -8.33 -0.78 7.25
N PHE A 175 -7.03 -0.76 6.96
CA PHE A 175 -6.32 -1.85 6.30
C PHE A 175 -5.39 -2.57 7.27
N ILE A 176 -5.57 -3.88 7.37
CA ILE A 176 -4.89 -4.77 8.30
C ILE A 176 -4.11 -5.77 7.45
N SER A 177 -2.79 -5.83 7.64
CA SER A 177 -2.00 -6.85 6.96
C SER A 177 -0.71 -7.17 7.70
N ALA A 178 -0.22 -8.39 7.50
CA ALA A 178 1.14 -8.74 7.86
C ALA A 178 2.14 -7.93 7.03
N HIS A 179 3.28 -7.58 7.61
CA HIS A 179 4.32 -6.85 6.90
C HIS A 179 4.76 -7.58 5.63
N GLY A 180 4.95 -6.83 4.55
CA GLY A 180 5.55 -7.33 3.32
C GLY A 180 5.00 -6.67 2.08
N ALA A 181 5.38 -7.19 0.91
CA ALA A 181 5.19 -6.49 -0.36
C ALA A 181 3.73 -6.06 -0.59
N GLN A 182 2.76 -6.90 -0.23
CA GLN A 182 1.34 -6.65 -0.41
C GLN A 182 0.81 -5.41 0.34
N VAL A 183 1.50 -4.94 1.39
CA VAL A 183 1.14 -3.70 2.10
C VAL A 183 1.31 -2.46 1.22
N THR A 184 2.06 -2.56 0.11
CA THR A 184 2.13 -1.50 -0.92
C THR A 184 0.74 -1.14 -1.46
N ASN A 185 -0.22 -2.07 -1.43
CA ASN A 185 -1.59 -1.82 -1.90
C ASN A 185 -2.34 -0.74 -1.10
N GLN A 186 -1.85 -0.36 0.09
CA GLN A 186 -2.42 0.75 0.86
C GLN A 186 -2.56 2.05 0.05
N LEU A 187 -1.74 2.26 -1.00
CA LEU A 187 -1.81 3.48 -1.81
C LEU A 187 -3.19 3.72 -2.46
N PHE A 188 -3.96 2.66 -2.69
CA PHE A 188 -5.27 2.74 -3.33
C PHE A 188 -6.38 3.20 -2.38
N MET A 189 -6.11 3.21 -1.07
CA MET A 189 -7.03 3.72 -0.04
C MET A 189 -7.09 5.24 -0.08
N ASP A 190 -8.22 5.79 0.33
CA ASP A 190 -8.39 7.24 0.44
C ASP A 190 -7.40 7.87 1.44
N ARG A 191 -7.13 9.16 1.24
CA ARG A 191 -6.47 9.96 2.28
C ARG A 191 -7.23 9.82 3.59
N ASN A 192 -6.50 9.88 4.69
CA ASN A 192 -6.99 9.73 6.06
C ASN A 192 -7.49 8.33 6.43
N SER A 193 -7.37 7.32 5.56
CA SER A 193 -7.53 5.93 5.98
C SER A 193 -6.38 5.48 6.90
N SER A 194 -6.59 4.38 7.62
CA SER A 194 -5.69 3.86 8.64
C SER A 194 -5.10 2.52 8.26
N VAL A 195 -3.83 2.30 8.60
CA VAL A 195 -3.10 1.06 8.39
C VAL A 195 -2.65 0.48 9.71
N MET A 196 -2.94 -0.80 9.92
CA MET A 196 -2.49 -1.62 11.05
C MET A 196 -1.57 -2.71 10.51
N GLU A 197 -0.35 -2.77 11.03
CA GLU A 197 0.67 -3.65 10.47
C GLU A 197 1.24 -4.63 11.50
N PHE A 198 1.38 -5.89 11.09
CA PHE A 198 1.76 -6.99 11.97
C PHE A 198 3.04 -7.64 11.49
N TYR A 199 3.93 -7.96 12.42
CA TYR A 199 5.28 -8.39 12.11
C TYR A 199 5.62 -9.68 12.85
N PRO A 200 6.37 -10.60 12.22
CA PRO A 200 7.10 -11.62 12.97
C PRO A 200 8.17 -10.96 13.85
N MET A 201 8.53 -11.63 14.94
CA MET A 201 9.55 -11.19 15.92
C MET A 201 10.81 -10.62 15.27
N GLY A 202 11.32 -11.31 14.25
CA GLY A 202 12.58 -11.00 13.58
C GLY A 202 12.69 -9.60 12.99
N TRP A 203 11.58 -8.98 12.62
CA TRP A 203 11.60 -7.66 11.98
C TRP A 203 12.03 -6.55 12.94
N ARG A 204 11.61 -6.60 14.19
CA ARG A 204 12.00 -5.60 15.21
C ARG A 204 13.51 -5.64 15.45
N GLN A 205 14.08 -6.84 15.51
CA GLN A 205 15.48 -7.06 15.87
C GLN A 205 16.43 -6.88 14.70
N ARG A 206 16.02 -7.22 13.47
CA ARG A 206 16.95 -7.40 12.35
C ARG A 206 16.69 -6.48 11.17
N ALA A 207 15.47 -5.98 10.96
CA ALA A 207 15.12 -5.34 9.70
C ALA A 207 15.56 -3.86 9.54
N ALA A 208 16.23 -3.28 10.55
CA ALA A 208 16.66 -1.87 10.56
C ALA A 208 15.54 -0.93 10.07
N GLY A 209 15.84 -0.03 9.13
CA GLY A 209 14.84 0.89 8.55
C GLY A 209 13.73 0.20 7.74
N GLY A 210 13.91 -1.06 7.35
CA GLY A 210 12.93 -1.83 6.58
C GLY A 210 11.59 -2.01 7.29
N GLN A 211 11.56 -1.95 8.63
CA GLN A 211 10.33 -2.02 9.42
C GLN A 211 9.47 -0.74 9.37
N PHE A 212 9.96 0.34 8.73
CA PHE A 212 9.24 1.62 8.69
C PHE A 212 8.76 1.99 7.29
N VAL A 213 9.03 1.16 6.27
CA VAL A 213 8.75 1.50 4.87
C VAL A 213 7.27 1.81 4.63
N TYR A 214 6.37 1.04 5.23
CA TYR A 214 4.93 1.24 5.06
C TYR A 214 4.36 2.33 5.97
N ARG A 215 5.00 2.62 7.11
CA ARG A 215 4.73 3.83 7.88
C ARG A 215 5.07 5.09 7.09
N TRP A 216 6.24 5.13 6.45
CA TRP A 216 6.62 6.24 5.57
C TRP A 216 5.66 6.34 4.38
N MET A 217 5.28 5.21 3.79
CA MET A 217 4.32 5.18 2.69
C MET A 217 2.97 5.78 3.08
N ALA A 218 2.39 5.33 4.20
CA ALA A 218 1.12 5.84 4.71
C ALA A 218 1.17 7.37 4.85
N SER A 219 2.20 7.88 5.53
CA SER A 219 2.37 9.33 5.73
C SER A 219 2.49 10.09 4.40
N ARG A 220 3.30 9.58 3.45
CA ARG A 220 3.54 10.24 2.16
C ARG A 220 2.32 10.20 1.22
N ALA A 221 1.43 9.24 1.40
CA ALA A 221 0.18 9.10 0.65
C ALA A 221 -1.04 9.68 1.39
N GLY A 222 -0.82 10.40 2.49
CA GLY A 222 -1.87 11.11 3.24
C GLY A 222 -2.73 10.21 4.13
N MET A 223 -2.25 9.02 4.48
CA MET A 223 -2.88 8.06 5.40
C MET A 223 -2.22 8.07 6.78
N ARG A 224 -2.81 7.31 7.72
CA ARG A 224 -2.26 7.11 9.05
C ARG A 224 -1.74 5.69 9.22
N HIS A 225 -0.53 5.57 9.71
CA HIS A 225 -0.03 4.31 10.23
C HIS A 225 -0.30 4.26 11.73
N GLU A 226 -1.22 3.40 12.17
CA GLU A 226 -1.74 3.44 13.55
C GLU A 226 -0.83 2.75 14.57
N GLY A 227 0.31 2.25 14.10
CA GLY A 227 1.29 1.52 14.89
C GLY A 227 1.54 0.14 14.31
N SER A 228 2.46 -0.57 14.92
CA SER A 228 2.82 -1.92 14.51
C SER A 228 2.74 -2.85 15.71
N TRP A 229 2.34 -4.09 15.47
CA TRP A 229 2.47 -5.16 16.45
C TRP A 229 3.56 -6.12 15.98
N TRP A 230 4.49 -6.46 16.89
CA TRP A 230 5.52 -7.46 16.63
C TRP A 230 5.28 -8.65 17.53
N ASP A 231 5.30 -9.83 16.92
CA ASP A 231 5.15 -11.09 17.64
C ASP A 231 6.23 -11.23 18.72
N PRO A 232 5.87 -11.23 20.02
CA PRO A 232 6.83 -11.36 21.09
C PRO A 232 7.34 -12.80 21.25
N ALA A 233 6.61 -13.79 20.74
CA ALA A 233 6.86 -15.22 20.92
C ALA A 233 7.05 -15.95 19.57
N GLY A 234 7.59 -15.24 18.58
CA GLY A 234 7.81 -15.80 17.24
C GLY A 234 8.81 -16.95 17.23
N ASP A 235 8.66 -17.88 16.28
CA ASP A 235 9.50 -19.08 16.21
C ASP A 235 10.99 -18.73 16.08
N PRO A 236 11.90 -19.37 16.84
CA PRO A 236 13.33 -19.18 16.67
C PRO A 236 13.78 -19.71 15.30
N CYS A 237 14.91 -19.21 14.80
CA CYS A 237 15.56 -19.84 13.65
C CYS A 237 16.35 -21.07 14.08
N PRO A 238 16.45 -22.12 13.23
CA PRO A 238 17.25 -23.29 13.57
C PRO A 238 18.72 -22.90 13.69
N ASP A 239 19.44 -23.54 14.61
CA ASP A 239 20.87 -23.32 14.79
C ASP A 239 21.64 -23.66 13.50
N GLY A 240 22.69 -22.88 13.23
CA GLY A 240 23.51 -23.06 12.03
C GLY A 240 22.87 -22.56 10.73
N ASN A 241 21.71 -21.89 10.75
CA ASN A 241 21.13 -21.33 9.53
C ASN A 241 22.03 -20.22 8.95
N PRO A 242 22.57 -20.41 7.72
CA PRO A 242 23.49 -19.44 7.10
C PRO A 242 22.80 -18.11 6.74
N ASP A 243 21.49 -18.10 6.54
CA ASP A 243 20.69 -16.89 6.30
C ASP A 243 19.74 -16.61 7.47
N ILE A 244 20.35 -16.30 8.61
CA ILE A 244 19.66 -15.97 9.85
C ILE A 244 18.70 -14.77 9.68
N PHE A 245 19.06 -13.82 8.82
CA PHE A 245 18.28 -12.60 8.58
C PHE A 245 16.96 -12.91 7.87
N SER A 246 17.00 -13.61 6.74
CA SER A 246 15.78 -13.97 6.01
C SER A 246 14.94 -14.98 6.80
N CYS A 247 15.58 -15.91 7.51
CA CYS A 247 14.87 -16.87 8.35
C CYS A 247 13.96 -16.14 9.36
N TYR A 248 14.52 -15.23 10.17
CA TYR A 248 13.77 -14.51 11.19
C TYR A 248 12.69 -13.60 10.58
N LYS A 249 12.99 -12.94 9.47
CA LYS A 249 12.03 -12.05 8.78
C LYS A 249 10.88 -12.80 8.11
N ASN A 250 11.07 -14.08 7.77
CA ASN A 250 10.07 -14.87 7.06
C ASN A 250 9.30 -15.84 7.97
N ARG A 251 9.57 -15.85 9.29
CA ARG A 251 8.74 -16.61 10.24
C ARG A 251 7.26 -16.22 10.15
N ARG A 252 6.38 -17.14 10.52
CA ARG A 252 4.94 -16.88 10.61
C ARG A 252 4.65 -16.09 11.88
N ILE A 253 3.57 -15.32 11.84
CA ILE A 253 3.14 -14.42 12.90
C ILE A 253 2.17 -15.17 13.80
N GLY A 254 2.46 -15.24 15.10
CA GLY A 254 1.53 -15.70 16.11
C GLY A 254 0.32 -14.78 16.26
N MET A 255 -0.56 -15.12 17.19
CA MET A 255 -1.74 -14.33 17.50
C MET A 255 -1.82 -14.14 19.01
N ASP A 256 -2.07 -12.89 19.41
CA ASP A 256 -2.39 -12.52 20.79
C ASP A 256 -3.77 -11.86 20.76
N GLU A 257 -4.79 -12.60 21.20
CA GLU A 257 -6.18 -12.14 21.13
C GLU A 257 -6.40 -10.83 21.89
N ALA A 258 -5.81 -10.69 23.07
CA ALA A 258 -5.97 -9.50 23.90
C ALA A 258 -5.31 -8.28 23.24
N ALA A 259 -4.06 -8.43 22.78
CA ALA A 259 -3.34 -7.34 22.12
C ALA A 259 -4.01 -6.94 20.79
N PHE A 260 -4.51 -7.91 20.02
CA PHE A 260 -5.19 -7.63 18.74
C PHE A 260 -6.54 -6.95 18.99
N SER A 261 -7.28 -7.40 20.00
CA SER A 261 -8.55 -6.79 20.40
C SER A 261 -8.36 -5.34 20.85
N GLU A 262 -7.38 -5.07 21.70
CA GLU A 262 -7.05 -3.71 22.17
C GLU A 262 -6.64 -2.80 21.01
N PHE A 263 -5.74 -3.27 20.15
CA PHE A 263 -5.28 -2.50 19.01
C PHE A 263 -6.42 -2.20 18.03
N ALA A 264 -7.27 -3.19 17.73
CA ALA A 264 -8.46 -3.02 16.90
C ALA A 264 -9.44 -2.03 17.49
N ALA A 265 -9.79 -2.18 18.78
CA ALA A 265 -10.71 -1.32 19.49
C ALA A 265 -10.31 0.16 19.38
N LYS A 266 -9.03 0.45 19.62
CA LYS A 266 -8.48 1.80 19.51
C LYS A 266 -8.61 2.36 18.09
N VAL A 267 -8.17 1.61 17.08
CA VAL A 267 -8.14 2.09 15.68
C VAL A 267 -9.54 2.23 15.10
N PHE A 268 -10.43 1.27 15.36
CA PHE A 268 -11.80 1.28 14.86
C PHE A 268 -12.62 2.42 15.47
N THR A 269 -12.47 2.66 16.78
CA THR A 269 -13.15 3.77 17.47
C THR A 269 -12.72 5.11 16.87
N ALA A 270 -11.41 5.33 16.74
CA ALA A 270 -10.88 6.55 16.18
C ALA A 270 -11.31 6.78 14.71
N ASN A 271 -11.42 5.73 13.90
CA ASN A 271 -11.93 5.85 12.52
C ASN A 271 -13.43 6.16 12.48
N LYS A 272 -14.24 5.51 13.31
CA LYS A 272 -15.68 5.78 13.41
C LYS A 272 -15.96 7.23 13.79
N GLU A 273 -15.23 7.76 14.77
CA GLU A 273 -15.33 9.16 15.18
C GLU A 273 -14.96 10.12 14.05
N ARG A 274 -13.83 9.88 13.36
CA ARG A 274 -13.41 10.71 12.22
C ARG A 274 -14.41 10.70 11.08
N LYS A 275 -14.98 9.53 10.73
CA LYS A 275 -16.02 9.44 9.69
C LYS A 275 -17.27 10.21 10.09
N SER A 276 -17.67 10.12 11.36
CA SER A 276 -18.81 10.87 11.89
C SER A 276 -18.59 12.39 11.79
N VAL A 277 -17.38 12.87 12.09
CA VAL A 277 -17.02 14.30 11.92
C VAL A 277 -17.02 14.71 10.45
N LYS A 278 -16.46 13.89 9.55
CA LYS A 278 -16.43 14.16 8.11
C LYS A 278 -17.84 14.24 7.52
N ALA A 279 -18.72 13.31 7.91
CA ALA A 279 -20.11 13.30 7.47
C ALA A 279 -20.86 14.58 7.88
N ARG A 280 -20.58 15.11 9.09
CA ARG A 280 -21.18 16.37 9.57
C ARG A 280 -20.67 17.62 8.86
N ARG A 281 -19.42 17.61 8.36
CA ARG A 281 -18.79 18.77 7.70
C ARG A 281 -19.10 18.85 6.19
N GLY A 282 -19.77 17.86 5.61
CA GLY A 282 -19.96 17.75 4.17
C GLY A 282 -18.71 17.24 3.45
N GLN A 283 -18.90 16.59 2.30
CA GLN A 283 -17.79 16.11 1.46
C GLN A 283 -17.30 17.27 0.58
N GLU A 284 -16.00 17.62 0.67
CA GLU A 284 -15.36 18.41 -0.39
C GLU A 284 -15.50 17.65 -1.72
N ALA A 285 -15.86 18.37 -2.78
CA ALA A 285 -15.98 17.80 -4.12
C ALA A 285 -14.68 17.07 -4.48
N GLY A 286 -14.82 15.83 -4.96
CA GLY A 286 -13.67 15.06 -5.45
C GLY A 286 -12.94 15.89 -6.49
N THR A 287 -11.63 16.06 -6.32
CA THR A 287 -10.79 16.63 -7.36
C THR A 287 -10.88 15.74 -8.58
N ASN A 288 -11.42 16.28 -9.67
CA ASN A 288 -11.47 15.59 -10.96
C ASN A 288 -10.06 15.04 -11.28
N CYS A 289 -10.00 13.77 -11.70
CA CYS A 289 -8.73 13.18 -12.11
C CYS A 289 -8.10 14.04 -13.19
N GLN A 290 -6.89 14.55 -12.95
CA GLN A 290 -6.17 15.24 -14.01
C GLN A 290 -5.90 14.28 -15.16
N CYS A 291 -6.11 14.76 -16.38
CA CYS A 291 -5.89 14.01 -17.61
C CYS A 291 -6.82 12.78 -17.76
N SER A 292 -8.06 12.85 -17.26
CA SER A 292 -9.16 11.92 -17.58
C SER A 292 -9.52 11.94 -19.06
#